data_AF-A0A948WKA2-F1
#
_entry.id   AF-A0A948WKA2-F1
#
_cell.length_a   1.000
_cell.length_b   1.000
_cell.length_c   1.000
_cell.angle_alpha   90.00
_cell.angle_beta   90.00
_cell.angle_gamma   90.00
#
_symmetry.space_group_name_H-M   'P 1'
#
loop_
_entity.id
_entity.type
_entity.pdbx_description
1 polymer ?
#
loop_
_entity_poly.entity_id
_entity_poly.type
_entity_poly.pdbx_seq_one_letter_code
_entity_poly.pdbx_strand_id
1 'polypeptide(L)'
;MRAVVAGRLRCVSCGAVVPVSTALSWRCPNAVAGDRRHVLVIESDDSGGDFVPDDSDNPFVAFRRMLAWDAFAASTGMADDDRRSFIERIDGLVAEVAGTGFRFTPV
;
A
#
# COMPACT_ATOMS: atom_id res chain seq x y z
N MET A 1 -8.14 -11.81 -11.29
CA MET A 1 -7.98 -11.60 -9.83
C MET A 1 -9.00 -10.56 -9.44
N ARG A 2 -9.77 -10.69 -8.35
CA ARG A 2 -10.72 -9.61 -7.99
C ARG A 2 -9.95 -8.38 -7.54
N ALA A 3 -10.44 -7.21 -7.93
CA ALA A 3 -9.90 -5.95 -7.47
C ALA A 3 -10.26 -5.74 -6.00
N VAL A 4 -9.24 -5.49 -5.19
CA VAL A 4 -9.39 -5.22 -3.77
C VAL A 4 -8.63 -3.95 -3.46
N VAL A 5 -9.31 -2.99 -2.85
CA VAL A 5 -8.72 -1.71 -2.46
C VAL A 5 -8.58 -1.69 -0.95
N ALA A 6 -7.40 -1.32 -0.46
CA ALA A 6 -7.16 -1.18 0.97
C ALA A 6 -8.07 -0.07 1.54
N GLY A 7 -9.09 -0.44 2.31
CA GLY A 7 -10.06 0.52 2.86
C GLY A 7 -9.70 0.98 4.28
N ARG A 8 -9.16 0.06 5.10
CA ARG A 8 -8.86 0.32 6.51
C ARG A 8 -7.78 -0.62 7.04
N LEU A 9 -7.24 -0.28 8.21
CA LEU A 9 -6.38 -1.15 8.98
C LEU A 9 -7.14 -1.63 10.23
N ARG A 10 -7.05 -2.92 10.55
CA ARG A 10 -7.65 -3.49 11.76
C ARG A 10 -6.58 -4.14 12.64
N CYS A 11 -6.65 -3.88 13.94
CA CYS A 11 -5.78 -4.53 14.90
C CYS A 11 -6.23 -5.98 15.13
N VAL A 12 -5.32 -6.94 14.95
CA VAL A 12 -5.62 -8.37 15.17
C VAL A 12 -5.81 -8.73 16.65
N SER A 13 -5.23 -7.95 17.57
CA SER A 13 -5.30 -8.22 19.02
C SER A 13 -6.58 -7.66 19.64
N CYS A 14 -6.89 -6.39 19.37
CA CYS A 14 -7.99 -5.70 20.06
C CYS A 14 -9.12 -5.23 19.13
N GLY A 15 -9.03 -5.48 17.82
CA GLY A 15 -10.06 -5.11 16.86
C GLY A 15 -10.19 -3.63 16.51
N ALA A 16 -9.35 -2.75 17.08
CA ALA A 16 -9.34 -1.32 16.74
C ALA A 16 -9.19 -1.11 15.23
N VAL A 17 -10.03 -0.24 14.66
CA VAL A 17 -10.02 0.10 13.23
C VAL A 17 -9.40 1.49 13.05
N VAL A 18 -8.50 1.59 12.09
CA VAL A 18 -7.83 2.83 11.69
C VAL A 18 -8.11 3.08 10.21
N PRO A 19 -8.63 4.25 9.81
CA PRO A 19 -8.84 4.58 8.40
C PRO A 19 -7.52 4.52 7.60
N VAL A 20 -7.56 4.06 6.35
CA VAL A 20 -6.36 4.04 5.48
C VAL A 20 -5.79 5.44 5.24
N SER A 21 -6.62 6.48 5.36
CA SER A 21 -6.22 7.90 5.29
C SER A 21 -5.41 8.39 6.49
N THR A 22 -5.28 7.59 7.55
CA THR A 22 -4.50 7.97 8.74
C THR A 22 -3.02 7.86 8.44
N ALA A 23 -2.33 8.99 8.37
CA ALA A 23 -0.88 9.02 8.18
C ALA A 23 -0.16 8.31 9.33
N LEU A 24 0.94 7.62 9.00
CA LEU A 24 1.81 6.94 9.98
C LEU A 24 1.07 5.95 10.90
N SER A 25 0.02 5.28 10.38
CA SER A 25 -0.79 4.27 11.08
C SER A 25 -0.06 2.92 11.32
N TRP A 26 1.17 2.97 11.83
CA TRP A 26 2.05 1.81 11.95
C TRP A 26 1.85 1.10 13.30
N ARG A 27 1.22 1.79 14.25
CA ARG A 27 0.93 1.33 15.60
C ARG A 27 -0.55 1.45 15.88
N CYS A 28 -1.13 0.41 16.48
CA CYS A 28 -2.51 0.47 16.97
C CYS A 28 -2.65 1.59 18.01
N PRO A 29 -3.71 2.42 17.94
CA PRO A 29 -3.94 3.50 18.90
C PRO A 29 -4.15 3.00 20.34
N ASN A 30 -4.59 1.74 20.51
CA ASN A 30 -4.81 1.12 21.82
C ASN A 30 -3.55 0.40 22.36
N ALA A 31 -2.43 0.40 21.62
CA ALA A 31 -1.21 -0.22 22.09
C ALA A 31 -0.52 0.67 23.14
N VAL A 32 -0.33 0.16 24.35
CA VAL A 32 0.46 0.80 25.42
C VAL A 32 1.96 0.50 25.26
N ALA A 33 2.83 1.32 25.87
CA ALA A 33 4.27 1.12 25.79
C ALA A 33 4.64 -0.28 26.30
N GLY A 34 5.45 -1.02 25.52
CA GLY A 34 5.85 -2.40 25.83
C GLY A 34 4.93 -3.49 25.26
N ASP A 35 3.67 -3.18 24.91
CA ASP A 35 2.77 -4.17 24.29
C ASP A 35 3.00 -4.26 22.77
N ARG A 36 3.62 -5.36 22.34
CA ARG A 36 3.96 -5.63 20.94
C ARG A 36 2.94 -6.49 20.19
N ARG A 37 1.85 -6.90 20.84
CA ARG A 37 0.86 -7.82 20.26
C ARG A 37 -0.12 -7.15 19.30
N HIS A 38 -0.13 -5.82 19.28
CA HIS A 38 -1.09 -5.02 18.52
C HIS A 38 -0.61 -4.75 17.08
N VAL A 39 -0.75 -5.75 16.22
CA VAL A 39 -0.44 -5.64 14.78
C VAL A 39 -1.67 -5.14 14.01
N LEU A 40 -1.50 -4.09 13.21
CA LEU A 40 -2.49 -3.60 12.27
C LEU A 40 -2.35 -4.35 10.94
N VAL A 41 -3.41 -5.02 10.49
CA VAL A 41 -3.48 -5.65 9.17
C VAL A 41 -4.35 -4.82 8.24
N ILE A 42 -4.02 -4.80 6.95
CA ILE A 42 -4.82 -4.14 5.93
C ILE A 42 -6.06 -5.00 5.68
N GLU A 43 -7.23 -4.41 5.87
CA GLU A 43 -8.50 -4.96 5.41
C GLU A 43 -8.88 -4.25 4.12
N SER A 44 -9.00 -5.05 3.06
CA SER A 44 -9.31 -4.57 1.73
C SER A 44 -10.77 -4.90 1.40
N ASP A 45 -11.45 -3.95 0.77
CA ASP A 45 -12.83 -4.11 0.33
C ASP A 45 -12.84 -4.60 -1.13
N ASP A 46 -13.71 -5.58 -1.42
CA ASP A 46 -13.96 -6.03 -2.80
C ASP A 46 -14.59 -4.86 -3.58
N SER A 47 -13.88 -4.37 -4.60
CA SER A 47 -14.41 -3.30 -5.45
C SER A 47 -15.36 -3.81 -6.54
N GLY A 48 -15.63 -5.12 -6.58
CA GLY A 48 -16.63 -5.75 -7.43
C GLY A 48 -16.22 -5.93 -8.90
N GLY A 49 -14.97 -5.61 -9.25
CA GLY A 49 -14.42 -5.73 -10.61
C GLY A 49 -13.24 -6.68 -10.70
N ASP A 50 -12.88 -7.07 -11.93
CA ASP A 50 -11.63 -7.76 -12.18
C ASP A 50 -10.46 -6.77 -12.13
N PHE A 51 -9.40 -7.15 -11.43
CA PHE A 51 -8.12 -6.46 -11.44
C PHE A 51 -7.30 -6.92 -12.64
N VAL A 52 -6.88 -5.94 -13.43
CA VAL A 52 -5.90 -6.09 -14.50
C VAL A 52 -4.67 -5.28 -14.08
N PRO A 53 -3.49 -5.91 -13.91
CA PRO A 53 -2.25 -5.19 -13.64
C PRO A 53 -1.93 -4.22 -14.77
N ASP A 54 -1.33 -3.07 -14.42
CA ASP A 54 -0.80 -2.16 -15.43
C ASP A 54 0.41 -2.82 -16.13
N ASP A 55 0.58 -2.56 -17.43
CA ASP A 55 1.72 -3.03 -18.22
C ASP A 55 3.00 -2.28 -17.80
N SER A 56 3.74 -2.87 -16.86
CA SER A 56 4.94 -2.29 -16.27
C SER A 56 5.83 -3.36 -15.66
N ASP A 57 7.13 -3.30 -15.95
CA ASP A 57 8.14 -4.17 -15.33
C ASP A 57 8.42 -3.82 -13.85
N ASN A 58 7.93 -2.66 -13.38
CA ASN A 58 7.96 -2.28 -11.97
C ASN A 58 6.69 -2.83 -11.28
N PRO A 59 6.83 -3.77 -10.32
CA PRO A 59 5.68 -4.42 -9.69
C PRO A 59 4.85 -3.46 -8.82
N PHE A 60 5.44 -2.39 -8.27
CA PHE A 60 4.70 -1.41 -7.49
C PHE A 60 3.84 -0.51 -8.37
N VAL A 61 4.21 -0.31 -9.63
CA VAL A 61 3.35 0.33 -10.65
C VAL A 61 2.28 -0.64 -11.14
N ALA A 62 2.68 -1.86 -11.52
CA ALA A 62 1.78 -2.88 -12.08
C ALA A 62 0.62 -3.21 -11.12
N PHE A 63 0.91 -3.34 -9.81
CA PHE A 63 -0.07 -3.67 -8.78
C PHE A 63 -0.51 -2.48 -7.93
N ARG A 64 -0.20 -1.25 -8.34
CA ARG A 64 -0.40 0.00 -7.58
C ARG A 64 -1.75 0.05 -6.86
N ARG A 65 -2.84 -0.20 -7.60
CA ARG A 65 -4.22 -0.06 -7.12
C ARG A 65 -4.63 -1.04 -6.03
N MET A 66 -3.81 -2.06 -5.76
CA MET A 66 -4.00 -3.02 -4.66
C MET A 66 -3.27 -2.62 -3.38
N LEU A 67 -2.40 -1.60 -3.43
CA LEU A 67 -1.52 -1.25 -2.33
C LEU A 67 -2.19 -0.23 -1.40
N ALA A 68 -1.99 -0.39 -0.09
CA ALA A 68 -2.47 0.58 0.90
C ALA A 68 -1.89 1.99 0.71
N TRP A 69 -0.68 2.10 0.17
CA TRP A 69 -0.07 3.36 -0.21
C TRP A 69 -0.92 4.12 -1.25
N ASP A 70 -1.39 3.44 -2.31
CA ASP A 70 -2.15 4.10 -3.38
C ASP A 70 -3.51 4.57 -2.87
N ALA A 71 -4.18 3.73 -2.06
CA ALA A 71 -5.42 4.10 -1.39
C ALA A 71 -5.23 5.31 -0.44
N PHE A 72 -4.14 5.34 0.33
CA PHE A 72 -3.78 6.50 1.17
C PHE A 72 -3.59 7.76 0.32
N ALA A 73 -2.74 7.71 -0.71
CA ALA A 73 -2.44 8.87 -1.55
C ALA A 73 -3.66 9.38 -2.33
N ALA A 74 -4.54 8.47 -2.78
CA ALA A 74 -5.82 8.83 -3.36
C ALA A 74 -6.72 9.55 -2.34
N SER A 75 -6.77 9.07 -1.09
CA SER A 75 -7.57 9.70 -0.02
C SER A 75 -7.09 11.10 0.37
N THR A 76 -5.83 11.45 0.07
CA THR A 76 -5.27 12.79 0.28
C THR A 76 -5.42 13.72 -0.94
N GLY A 77 -6.07 13.26 -2.02
CA GLY A 77 -6.31 14.04 -3.23
C GLY A 77 -5.18 14.03 -4.25
N MET A 78 -4.18 13.14 -4.12
CA MET A 78 -3.11 13.00 -5.12
C MET A 78 -3.67 12.41 -6.41
N ALA A 79 -3.32 12.97 -7.59
CA ALA A 79 -3.81 12.47 -8.87
C ALA A 79 -3.22 11.09 -9.22
N ASP A 80 -3.89 10.29 -10.07
CA ASP A 80 -3.42 8.93 -10.41
C ASP A 80 -2.03 8.94 -11.07
N ASP A 81 -1.79 9.88 -11.99
CA ASP A 81 -0.50 10.03 -12.65
C ASP A 81 0.60 10.49 -11.69
N ASP A 82 0.28 11.32 -10.70
CA ASP A 82 1.22 11.73 -9.67
C ASP A 82 1.62 10.55 -8.78
N ARG A 83 0.66 9.68 -8.44
CA ARG A 83 0.93 8.46 -7.65
C ARG A 83 1.83 7.48 -8.41
N ARG A 84 1.61 7.31 -9.72
CA ARG A 84 2.50 6.52 -10.60
C ARG A 84 3.90 7.15 -10.65
N SER A 85 3.98 8.42 -11.00
CA SER A 85 5.25 9.16 -11.15
C SER A 85 6.07 9.15 -9.86
N PHE A 86 5.39 9.16 -8.69
CA PHE A 86 6.03 9.04 -7.40
C PHE A 86 6.78 7.71 -7.22
N ILE A 87 6.15 6.59 -7.63
CA ILE A 87 6.76 5.25 -7.55
C ILE A 87 7.94 5.16 -8.52
N GLU A 88 7.78 5.63 -9.76
CA GLU A 88 8.84 5.61 -10.78
C GLU A 88 10.06 6.45 -10.36
N ARG A 89 9.83 7.59 -9.69
CA ARG A 89 10.92 8.39 -9.11
C ARG A 89 11.65 7.64 -7.99
N ILE A 90 10.94 6.97 -7.09
CA ILE A 90 11.57 6.14 -6.04
C ILE A 90 12.35 4.99 -6.68
N ASP A 91 11.80 4.36 -7.71
CA ASP A 91 12.46 3.28 -8.45
C ASP A 91 13.81 3.70 -9.03
N GLY A 92 13.87 4.90 -9.64
CA GLY A 92 15.12 5.50 -10.11
C GLY A 92 16.12 5.74 -8.97
N LEU A 93 15.67 6.30 -7.84
CA LEU A 93 16.53 6.52 -6.67
C LEU A 93 17.06 5.21 -6.06
N VAL A 94 16.25 4.15 -6.07
CA VAL A 94 16.69 2.81 -5.64
C VAL A 94 17.73 2.26 -6.61
N ALA A 95 17.52 2.43 -7.92
CA ALA A 95 18.46 1.99 -8.94
C ALA A 95 19.84 2.67 -8.84
N GLU A 96 19.88 3.95 -8.48
CA GLU A 96 21.14 4.69 -8.25
C GLU A 96 21.99 4.05 -7.14
N VAL A 97 21.36 3.48 -6.11
CA VAL A 97 22.06 2.88 -4.96
C VAL A 97 22.29 1.39 -5.14
N ALA A 98 21.28 0.65 -5.62
CA ALA A 98 21.28 -0.80 -5.70
C ALA A 98 21.74 -1.34 -7.07
N GLY A 99 21.98 -0.47 -8.05
CA GLY A 99 22.29 -0.83 -9.44
C GLY A 99 21.08 -1.35 -10.24
N THR A 100 19.93 -1.52 -9.60
CA THR A 100 18.65 -1.89 -10.22
C THR A 100 17.49 -1.35 -9.40
N GLY A 101 16.40 -1.02 -10.08
CA GLY A 101 15.11 -0.71 -9.45
C GLY A 101 14.36 -1.97 -9.03
N PHE A 102 13.09 -1.79 -8.68
CA PHE A 102 12.11 -2.82 -8.40
C PHE A 102 11.80 -3.62 -9.66
N ARG A 103 11.99 -4.94 -9.56
CA ARG A 103 11.69 -5.90 -10.62
C ARG A 103 10.92 -7.07 -10.04
N PHE A 104 10.16 -7.74 -10.90
CA PHE A 104 9.56 -9.02 -10.56
C PHE A 104 10.64 -10.02 -10.14
N THR A 105 10.34 -10.80 -9.11
CA THR A 105 11.17 -11.94 -8.74
C THR A 105 11.10 -12.98 -9.87
N PRO A 106 12.24 -13.40 -10.45
CA PRO A 106 12.26 -14.49 -11.42
C PRO A 106 11.63 -15.76 -10.84
N VAL A 107 10.92 -16.51 -11.68
CA VAL A 107 10.38 -17.84 -11.36
C VAL A 107 11.36 -18.95 -11.67
#